data_AF-A0A543EBA9-F1
#
_entry.id   AF-A0A543EBA9-F1
#
_cell.length_a   1.000
_cell.length_b   1.000
_cell.length_c   1.000
_cell.angle_alpha   90.00
_cell.angle_beta   90.00
_cell.angle_gamma   90.00
#
_symmetry.space_group_name_H-M   'P 1'
#
loop_
_entity.id
_entity.type
_entity.pdbx_description
1 polymer ?
#
loop_
_entity_poly.entity_id
_entity_poly.type
_entity_poly.pdbx_seq_one_letter_code
_entity_poly.pdbx_strand_id
1 'polypeptide(L)'
;MGTFDENNIEYQRARRQVERLRGFYGHVFAYIAVNALIVVYNCLHLKPGESYFQFKNFFTATFWGIGLAAHAITVFLPRVNFIRKWEDKKIKELMDKQKEH
;
A
#
# COMPACT_ATOMS: atom_id res chain seq x y z
N MET A 1 22.75 24.56 7.78
CA MET A 1 21.61 24.18 6.91
C MET A 1 22.17 23.24 5.87
N GLY A 2 21.84 21.95 5.91
CA GLY A 2 22.41 20.99 4.95
C GLY A 2 21.91 21.30 3.53
N THR A 3 22.82 21.43 2.58
CA THR A 3 22.48 21.56 1.16
C THR A 3 21.90 20.23 0.69
N PHE A 4 20.59 20.19 0.44
CA PHE A 4 19.90 19.02 -0.08
C PHE A 4 20.30 18.82 -1.54
N ASP A 5 21.27 17.95 -1.77
CA ASP A 5 21.75 17.61 -3.11
C ASP A 5 20.77 16.60 -3.75
N GLU A 6 20.06 17.02 -4.80
CA GLU A 6 19.03 16.22 -5.48
C GLU A 6 19.60 14.96 -6.16
N ASN A 7 20.91 14.94 -6.41
CA ASN A 7 21.66 13.79 -6.93
C ASN A 7 22.10 12.79 -5.85
N ASN A 8 21.81 13.06 -4.57
CA ASN A 8 22.13 12.13 -3.50
C ASN A 8 21.20 10.90 -3.52
N ILE A 9 21.78 9.70 -3.62
CA ILE A 9 21.07 8.42 -3.67
C ILE A 9 20.16 8.22 -2.45
N GLU A 10 20.58 8.69 -1.27
CA GLU A 10 19.78 8.64 -0.04
C GLU A 10 18.52 9.51 -0.16
N TYR A 11 18.67 10.72 -0.70
CA TYR A 11 17.55 11.65 -0.91
C TYR A 11 16.54 11.09 -1.92
N GLN A 12 17.01 10.53 -3.04
CA GLN A 12 16.11 9.92 -4.03
C GLN A 12 15.37 8.69 -3.48
N ARG A 13 16.02 7.88 -2.64
CA ARG A 13 15.35 6.77 -1.94
C ARG A 13 14.28 7.28 -1.00
N ALA A 14 14.59 8.28 -0.16
CA ALA A 14 13.62 8.88 0.75
C ALA A 14 12.43 9.49 -0.01
N ARG A 15 12.68 10.23 -1.09
CA ARG A 15 11.63 10.82 -1.92
C ARG A 15 10.71 9.77 -2.55
N ARG A 16 11.26 8.71 -3.14
CA ARG A 16 10.47 7.59 -3.69
C ARG A 16 9.60 6.90 -2.63
N GLN A 17 10.10 6.80 -1.39
CA GLN A 17 9.31 6.25 -0.29
C GLN A 17 8.12 7.15 0.06
N VAL A 18 8.32 8.47 0.11
CA VAL A 18 7.24 9.45 0.36
C VAL A 18 6.19 9.42 -0.74
N GLU A 19 6.59 9.36 -2.01
CA GLU A 19 5.67 9.27 -3.15
C GLU A 19 4.79 8.01 -3.08
N ARG A 20 5.38 6.85 -2.77
CA ARG A 20 4.64 5.60 -2.56
C ARG A 20 3.66 5.69 -1.39
N LEU A 21 4.09 6.29 -0.28
CA LEU A 21 3.25 6.47 0.91
C LEU A 21 2.07 7.40 0.63
N ARG A 22 2.29 8.49 -0.10
CA ARG A 22 1.25 9.42 -0.54
C ARG A 22 0.24 8.74 -1.46
N GLY A 23 0.71 7.92 -2.41
CA GLY A 23 -0.15 7.11 -3.27
C GLY A 23 -1.02 6.13 -2.48
N PHE A 24 -0.44 5.42 -1.51
CA PHE A 24 -1.18 4.51 -0.64
C PHE A 24 -2.25 5.22 0.17
N TYR A 25 -1.93 6.35 0.84
CA TYR A 25 -2.93 7.10 1.61
C TYR A 25 -4.06 7.62 0.74
N GLY A 26 -3.78 8.05 -0.50
CA GLY A 26 -4.81 8.43 -1.46
C GLY A 26 -5.75 7.25 -1.78
N HIS A 27 -5.20 6.05 -1.98
CA HIS A 27 -5.98 4.84 -2.23
C HIS A 27 -6.82 4.42 -1.02
N VAL A 28 -6.25 4.47 0.20
CA VAL A 28 -6.98 4.21 1.46
C VAL A 28 -8.13 5.19 1.60
N PHE A 29 -7.89 6.49 1.38
CA PHE A 29 -8.91 7.51 1.50
C PHE A 29 -10.06 7.28 0.49
N ALA A 30 -9.72 7.03 -0.77
CA ALA A 30 -10.71 6.72 -1.81
C ALA A 30 -11.52 5.46 -1.46
N TYR A 31 -10.85 4.41 -0.97
CA TYR A 31 -11.50 3.19 -0.51
C TYR A 31 -12.51 3.46 0.61
N ILE A 32 -12.12 4.20 1.65
CA ILE A 32 -13.02 4.53 2.78
C ILE A 32 -14.18 5.40 2.29
N ALA A 33 -13.90 6.45 1.52
CA ALA A 33 -14.91 7.39 1.03
C ALA A 33 -15.95 6.70 0.16
N VAL A 34 -15.54 5.90 -0.82
CA VAL A 34 -16.45 5.18 -1.73
C VAL A 34 -17.26 4.14 -0.98
N ASN A 35 -16.64 3.33 -0.10
CA ASN A 35 -17.37 2.34 0.67
C ASN A 35 -18.37 2.99 1.65
N ALA A 36 -18.01 4.11 2.29
CA ALA A 36 -18.93 4.86 3.14
C ALA A 36 -20.13 5.39 2.35
N LEU A 37 -19.90 5.95 1.15
CA LEU A 37 -20.98 6.40 0.28
C LEU A 37 -21.92 5.26 -0.14
N ILE A 38 -21.37 4.09 -0.49
CA ILE A 38 -22.16 2.89 -0.83
C ILE A 38 -23.00 2.44 0.36
N VAL A 39 -22.41 2.42 1.57
CA VAL A 39 -23.12 2.05 2.80
C VAL A 39 -24.26 3.02 3.09
N VAL A 40 -24.00 4.33 3.04
CA VAL A 40 -25.01 5.36 3.27
C VAL A 40 -26.12 5.28 2.23
N TYR A 41 -25.76 5.20 0.95
CA TYR A 41 -26.73 5.13 -0.15
C TYR A 41 -27.66 3.92 -0.02
N ASN A 42 -27.09 2.75 0.23
CA ASN A 42 -27.87 1.54 0.42
C ASN A 42 -28.74 1.67 1.67
N CYS A 43 -28.19 2.09 2.81
CA CYS A 43 -28.92 2.28 4.07
C CYS A 43 -30.18 3.15 3.89
N LEU A 44 -30.09 4.23 3.11
CA LEU A 44 -31.19 5.13 2.79
C LEU A 44 -32.25 4.53 1.85
N HIS A 45 -31.88 3.55 1.02
CA HIS A 45 -32.76 2.91 0.03
C HIS A 45 -33.21 1.49 0.41
N LEU A 46 -33.02 1.08 1.68
CA LEU A 46 -33.50 -0.22 2.15
C LEU A 46 -35.03 -0.30 2.03
N LYS A 47 -35.50 -1.39 1.42
CA LYS A 47 -36.93 -1.74 1.46
C LYS A 47 -37.30 -2.24 2.86
N PRO A 48 -38.56 -2.07 3.28
CA PRO A 48 -39.02 -2.60 4.57
C PRO A 48 -38.77 -4.11 4.65
N GLY A 49 -37.99 -4.55 5.63
CA GLY A 49 -37.68 -5.97 5.88
C GLY A 49 -36.37 -6.48 5.23
N GLU A 50 -35.70 -5.69 4.41
CA GLU A 50 -34.34 -6.04 3.93
C GLU A 50 -33.28 -5.61 4.94
N SER A 51 -32.24 -6.44 5.10
CA SER A 51 -31.09 -6.12 5.94
C SER A 51 -29.91 -5.70 5.06
N TYR A 52 -29.25 -4.60 5.43
CA TYR A 52 -28.04 -4.16 4.76
C TYR A 52 -26.88 -5.14 4.92
N PHE A 53 -26.89 -5.97 5.98
CA PHE A 53 -25.83 -6.91 6.31
C PHE A 53 -25.84 -8.19 5.45
N GLN A 54 -26.10 -8.05 4.16
CA GLN A 54 -25.96 -9.15 3.20
C GLN A 54 -24.53 -9.24 2.69
N PHE A 55 -24.03 -10.46 2.57
CA PHE A 55 -22.68 -10.75 2.07
C PHE A 55 -22.38 -10.08 0.71
N LYS A 56 -23.42 -9.90 -0.13
CA LYS A 56 -23.34 -9.21 -1.42
C LYS A 56 -22.87 -7.75 -1.30
N ASN A 57 -23.28 -7.05 -0.24
CA ASN A 57 -22.93 -5.65 -0.01
C ASN A 57 -21.47 -5.48 0.45
N PHE A 58 -20.90 -6.52 1.03
CA PHE A 58 -19.50 -6.55 1.45
C PHE A 58 -18.55 -7.12 0.40
N PHE A 59 -19.05 -7.71 -0.68
CA PHE A 59 -18.21 -8.33 -1.71
C PHE A 59 -17.29 -7.31 -2.37
N THR A 60 -17.84 -6.15 -2.76
CA THR A 60 -17.06 -5.04 -3.35
C THR A 60 -15.99 -4.52 -2.38
N ALA A 61 -16.38 -4.30 -1.12
CA ALA A 61 -15.45 -3.86 -0.07
C ALA A 61 -14.34 -4.90 0.15
N THR A 62 -14.69 -6.17 0.25
CA THR A 62 -13.74 -7.27 0.48
C THR A 62 -12.75 -7.40 -0.67
N PHE A 63 -13.22 -7.39 -1.92
CA PHE A 63 -12.36 -7.51 -3.09
C PHE A 63 -11.38 -6.32 -3.21
N TRP A 64 -11.89 -5.10 -3.04
CA TRP A 64 -11.03 -3.90 -3.03
C TRP A 64 -10.09 -3.87 -1.82
N GLY A 65 -10.54 -4.39 -0.67
CA GLY A 65 -9.74 -4.51 0.55
C GLY A 65 -8.53 -5.42 0.38
N ILE A 66 -8.65 -6.50 -0.41
CA ILE A 66 -7.52 -7.38 -0.76
C ILE A 66 -6.49 -6.60 -1.59
N GLY A 67 -6.94 -5.82 -2.59
CA GLY A 67 -6.06 -4.96 -3.38
C GLY A 67 -5.35 -3.90 -2.54
N LEU A 68 -6.08 -3.29 -1.59
CA LEU A 68 -5.52 -2.33 -0.65
C LEU A 68 -4.48 -2.98 0.28
N ALA A 69 -4.75 -4.18 0.79
CA ALA A 69 -3.83 -4.93 1.62
C ALA A 69 -2.55 -5.30 0.85
N ALA A 70 -2.67 -5.74 -0.40
CA ALA A 70 -1.53 -6.00 -1.26
C ALA A 70 -0.68 -4.74 -1.48
N HIS A 71 -1.30 -3.59 -1.71
CA HIS A 71 -0.59 -2.31 -1.84
C HIS A 71 0.07 -1.88 -0.51
N ALA A 72 -0.59 -2.12 0.63
CA ALA A 72 0.00 -1.88 1.94
C ALA A 72 1.28 -2.71 2.11
N ILE A 73 1.23 -4.00 1.74
CA ILE A 73 2.41 -4.87 1.78
C ILE A 73 3.53 -4.27 0.90
N THR A 74 3.28 -3.89 -0.35
CA THR A 74 4.36 -3.36 -1.21
C THR A 74 4.98 -2.05 -0.69
N VAL A 75 4.21 -1.23 0.02
CA VAL A 75 4.69 0.05 0.58
C VAL A 75 5.41 -0.14 1.92
N PHE A 76 4.93 -1.02 2.79
CA PHE A 76 5.45 -1.19 4.15
C PHE A 76 6.47 -2.33 4.29
N LEU A 77 6.40 -3.38 3.47
CA LEU A 77 7.31 -4.53 3.54
C LEU A 77 8.80 -4.13 3.37
N PRO A 78 9.18 -3.22 2.44
CA PRO A 78 10.56 -2.76 2.31
C PRO A 78 11.04 -1.92 3.51
N ARG A 79 10.14 -1.47 4.39
CA ARG A 79 10.45 -0.70 5.60
C ARG A 79 10.80 -1.59 6.78
N VAL A 80 10.48 -2.89 6.70
CA VAL A 80 10.77 -3.86 7.77
C VAL A 80 12.27 -4.13 7.80
N ASN A 81 12.88 -3.93 8.97
CA ASN A 81 14.34 -4.00 9.13
C ASN A 81 14.91 -5.39 8.78
N PHE A 82 14.14 -6.46 9.02
CA PHE A 82 14.51 -7.83 8.65
C PHE A 82 14.56 -8.04 7.13
N ILE A 83 13.57 -7.52 6.39
CA ILE A 83 13.48 -7.62 4.93
C ILE A 83 14.66 -6.87 4.29
N ARG A 84 14.94 -5.64 4.74
CA ARG A 84 16.08 -4.86 4.25
C ARG A 84 17.41 -5.58 4.44
N LYS A 85 17.66 -6.14 5.64
CA LYS A 85 18.87 -6.92 5.91
C LYS A 85 18.98 -8.14 5.01
N TRP A 86 17.86 -8.82 4.75
CA TRP A 86 17.83 -9.97 3.85
C TRP A 86 18.10 -9.56 2.39
N GLU A 87 17.50 -8.47 1.91
CA GLU A 87 17.74 -7.92 0.57
C GLU A 87 19.21 -7.52 0.39
N ASP A 88 19.79 -6.79 1.35
CA ASP A 88 21.19 -6.37 1.32
C ASP A 88 22.14 -7.59 1.28
N LYS A 89 21.84 -8.63 2.07
CA LYS A 89 22.60 -9.89 2.05
C LYS A 89 22.51 -10.57 0.68
N LYS A 90 21.31 -10.64 0.08
CA LYS A 90 21.09 -11.27 -1.22
C LYS A 90 21.76 -10.52 -2.36
N ILE A 91 21.72 -9.18 -2.34
CA ILE A 91 22.43 -8.34 -3.31
C ILE A 91 23.93 -8.63 -3.23
N LYS A 92 24.49 -8.69 -2.02
CA LYS A 92 25.91 -9.01 -1.82
C LYS A 92 26.28 -10.41 -2.34
N GLU A 93 25.47 -11.43 -2.01
CA GLU A 93 25.67 -12.79 -2.54
C GLU A 93 25.65 -12.84 -4.07
N LEU A 94 24.75 -12.10 -4.72
CA LEU A 94 24.67 -12.06 -6.19
C LEU A 94 25.86 -11.32 -6.82
N MET A 95 26.30 -10.22 -6.21
CA MET A 95 27.49 -9.49 -6.67
C MET A 95 28.76 -10.31 -6.55
N ASP A 96 28.93 -11.06 -5.45
CA ASP A 96 30.11 -11.91 -5.24
C ASP A 96 30.14 -13.06 -6.27
N LYS A 97 28.97 -13.68 -6.57
CA LYS A 97 28.86 -14.70 -7.63
C LYS A 97 29.18 -14.18 -9.03
N GLN A 98 28.95 -12.91 -9.32
CA GLN A 98 29.31 -12.30 -10.60
C GLN A 98 30.79 -11.94 -10.72
N LYS A 99 31.52 -11.87 -9.60
CA LYS A 99 32.98 -11.60 -9.58
C LYS A 99 33.82 -12.88 -9.62
N GLU A 100 33.24 -14.02 -9.25
CA GLU A 100 33.87 -15.34 -9.36
C GLU A 100 33.76 -15.95 -10.76
N HIS A 101 33.09 -15.27 -11.69
CA HIS A 101 33.04 -15.58 -13.13
C HIS A 101 33.72 -14.47 -13.94
#